data_AF-A0A968Q7V3-F1
#
_entry.id   AF-A0A968Q7V3-F1
#
_cell.length_a   1.000
_cell.length_b   1.000
_cell.length_c   1.000
_cell.angle_alpha   90.00
_cell.angle_beta   90.00
_cell.angle_gamma   90.00
#
_symmetry.space_group_name_H-M   'P 1'
#
loop_
_entity.id
_entity.type
_entity.pdbx_description
1 polymer ?
#
loop_
_entity_poly.entity_id
_entity_poly.type
_entity_poly.pdbx_seq_one_letter_code
_entity_poly.pdbx_strand_id
1 'polypeptide(L)'
;MSRSLATLAATAATVLAGAFAPTASWANTFGQQPVDPNLVIPIASPVRNGAFYNLMILEQIPNQRQCWREQAGNPAAVELLLLSFDFTGACDRKTDSNGYSVRVNGQDLGVQYRLEISTRQNELVLFARHTRDRALRRLKLAVPTGAPMAFCEFSLILAGN
;
A
#
# COMPACT_ATOMS: atom_id res chain seq x y z
N MET A 1 18.18 -1.87 -87.29
CA MET A 1 16.91 -1.67 -86.57
C MET A 1 16.93 -2.49 -85.30
N SER A 2 17.16 -1.87 -84.14
CA SER A 2 16.55 -2.22 -82.85
C SER A 2 17.08 -1.26 -81.79
N ARG A 3 16.14 -0.72 -81.01
CA ARG A 3 16.28 0.30 -79.96
C ARG A 3 17.16 -0.22 -78.81
N SER A 4 17.80 0.63 -77.99
CA SER A 4 17.10 1.24 -76.84
C SER A 4 17.95 2.26 -76.10
N LEU A 5 17.27 3.30 -75.61
CA LEU A 5 17.75 4.30 -74.65
C LEU A 5 17.93 3.68 -73.27
N ALA A 6 18.93 4.15 -72.53
CA ALA A 6 19.00 4.01 -71.08
C ALA A 6 19.28 5.38 -70.45
N THR A 7 18.21 6.07 -70.07
CA THR A 7 18.19 7.20 -69.15
C THR A 7 18.64 6.74 -67.76
N LEU A 8 19.78 7.25 -67.26
CA LEU A 8 20.14 7.13 -65.85
C LEU A 8 19.43 8.21 -65.05
N ALA A 9 18.39 7.83 -64.32
CA ALA A 9 17.81 8.63 -63.24
C ALA A 9 18.60 8.35 -61.96
N ALA A 10 19.33 9.35 -61.46
CA ALA A 10 19.99 9.27 -60.16
C ALA A 10 18.96 9.59 -59.05
N THR A 11 18.50 8.57 -58.34
CA THR A 11 17.66 8.73 -57.14
C THR A 11 18.55 8.97 -55.92
N ALA A 12 18.51 10.18 -55.37
CA ALA A 12 19.10 10.48 -54.07
C ALA A 12 18.15 9.98 -52.96
N ALA A 13 18.54 8.92 -52.26
CA ALA A 13 17.81 8.42 -51.10
C ALA A 13 18.32 9.12 -49.83
N THR A 14 17.57 10.12 -49.35
CA THR A 14 17.82 10.75 -48.05
C THR A 14 17.26 9.84 -46.95
N VAL A 15 18.12 9.10 -46.27
CA VAL A 15 17.75 8.34 -45.07
C VAL A 15 17.76 9.30 -43.87
N LEU A 16 16.57 9.78 -43.47
CA LEU A 16 16.40 10.44 -42.17
C LEU A 16 16.44 9.37 -41.08
N ALA A 17 17.62 9.11 -40.52
CA ALA A 17 17.76 8.34 -39.30
C ALA A 17 17.30 9.20 -38.11
N GLY A 18 15.98 9.32 -37.93
CA GLY A 18 15.38 9.82 -36.71
C GLY A 18 15.56 8.76 -35.62
N ALA A 19 16.66 8.84 -34.87
CA ALA A 19 16.83 8.04 -33.66
C ALA A 19 15.83 8.56 -32.62
N PHE A 20 14.69 7.88 -32.52
CA PHE A 20 13.80 7.97 -31.37
C PHE A 20 14.60 7.54 -30.14
N ALA A 21 15.12 8.50 -29.38
CA ALA A 21 15.56 8.21 -28.04
C ALA A 21 14.34 7.66 -27.28
N PRO A 22 14.42 6.48 -26.63
CA PRO A 22 13.39 6.12 -25.67
C PRO A 22 13.43 7.23 -24.63
N THR A 23 12.38 8.05 -24.57
CA THR A 23 12.17 8.87 -23.38
C THR A 23 12.11 7.86 -22.25
N ALA A 24 13.07 7.94 -21.32
CA ALA A 24 12.94 7.24 -20.06
C ALA A 24 11.59 7.67 -19.52
N SER A 25 10.60 6.77 -19.57
CA SER A 25 9.36 6.97 -18.86
C SER A 25 9.79 7.04 -17.41
N TRP A 26 9.82 8.25 -16.85
CA TRP A 26 9.75 8.43 -15.43
C TRP A 26 8.48 7.69 -15.04
N ALA A 27 8.65 6.49 -14.46
CA ALA A 27 7.61 5.93 -13.65
C ALA A 27 7.44 6.97 -12.55
N ASN A 28 6.51 7.89 -12.75
CA ASN A 28 6.00 8.71 -11.68
C ASN A 28 5.44 7.70 -10.69
N THR A 29 6.23 7.36 -9.67
CA THR A 29 5.69 6.87 -8.41
C THR A 29 4.74 7.96 -7.96
N PHE A 30 3.46 7.85 -8.36
CA PHE A 30 2.39 8.68 -7.83
C PHE A 30 2.58 8.71 -6.31
N GLY A 31 2.85 9.91 -5.79
CA GLY A 31 3.65 10.16 -4.59
C GLY A 31 3.34 9.23 -3.42
N GLN A 32 4.11 8.16 -3.29
CA GLN A 32 4.00 7.24 -2.16
C GLN A 32 4.76 7.80 -0.97
N GLN A 33 4.02 8.46 -0.08
CA GLN A 33 4.58 9.09 1.10
C GLN A 33 4.64 8.09 2.26
N PRO A 34 5.80 7.95 2.94
CA PRO A 34 5.87 7.27 4.23
C PRO A 34 4.88 7.90 5.22
N VAL A 35 4.15 7.04 5.91
CA VAL A 35 3.23 7.45 6.95
C VAL A 35 4.01 7.61 8.26
N ASP A 36 3.74 8.67 9.01
CA ASP A 36 4.30 8.82 10.36
C ASP A 36 3.71 7.73 11.27
N PRO A 37 4.51 6.81 11.82
CA PRO A 37 4.01 5.72 12.64
C PRO A 37 3.35 6.20 13.94
N ASN A 38 3.61 7.44 14.38
CA ASN A 38 2.94 8.03 15.55
C ASN A 38 1.54 8.55 15.22
N LEU A 39 1.23 8.71 13.94
CA LEU A 39 -0.05 9.24 13.46
C LEU A 39 -0.94 8.18 12.84
N VAL A 40 -0.48 6.93 12.69
CA VAL A 40 -1.30 5.86 12.13
C VAL A 40 -1.12 4.56 12.88
N ILE A 41 -2.24 3.95 13.28
CA ILE A 41 -2.25 2.63 13.93
C ILE A 41 -3.17 1.65 13.20
N PRO A 42 -2.62 0.52 12.72
CA PRO A 42 -3.40 -0.58 12.17
C PRO A 42 -3.91 -1.49 13.29
N ILE A 43 -5.17 -1.87 13.22
CA ILE A 43 -5.90 -2.59 14.28
C ILE A 43 -6.70 -3.72 13.68
N ALA A 44 -6.66 -4.88 14.32
CA ALA A 44 -7.57 -5.98 14.06
C ALA A 44 -8.92 -5.71 14.73
N SER A 45 -9.92 -5.32 13.93
CA SER A 45 -11.27 -5.10 14.41
C SER A 45 -12.07 -6.40 14.35
N PRO A 46 -12.58 -6.93 15.49
CA PRO A 46 -13.36 -8.16 15.50
C PRO A 46 -14.71 -7.97 14.81
N VAL A 47 -15.14 -9.00 14.08
CA VAL A 47 -16.44 -9.03 13.39
C VAL A 47 -17.20 -10.30 13.79
N ARG A 48 -18.54 -10.20 13.89
CA ARG A 48 -19.43 -11.28 14.35
C ARG A 48 -18.89 -11.96 15.63
N ASN A 49 -18.75 -11.18 16.71
CA ASN A 49 -18.24 -11.65 18.01
C ASN A 49 -16.85 -12.32 17.95
N GLY A 50 -15.97 -11.85 17.05
CA GLY A 50 -14.60 -12.36 16.94
C GLY A 50 -14.46 -13.59 16.04
N ALA A 51 -15.49 -13.97 15.29
CA ALA A 51 -15.40 -15.07 14.32
C ALA A 51 -14.35 -14.82 13.22
N PHE A 52 -14.10 -13.55 12.89
CA PHE A 52 -13.04 -13.09 11.99
C PHE A 52 -12.70 -11.62 12.28
N TYR A 53 -11.64 -11.11 11.65
CA TYR A 53 -11.12 -9.77 11.89
C TYR A 53 -10.97 -9.00 10.57
N ASN A 54 -11.40 -7.75 10.58
CA ASN A 54 -11.09 -6.79 9.52
C ASN A 54 -9.86 -5.96 9.91
N LEU A 55 -9.11 -5.53 8.91
CA LEU A 55 -8.12 -4.48 9.11
C LEU A 55 -8.83 -3.14 9.23
N MET A 56 -8.62 -2.47 10.35
CA MET A 56 -8.97 -1.06 10.52
C MET A 56 -7.67 -0.27 10.61
N ILE A 57 -7.62 0.90 9.97
CA ILE A 57 -6.50 1.83 10.09
C ILE A 57 -7.06 3.11 10.68
N LEU A 58 -6.48 3.55 11.80
CA LEU A 58 -6.81 4.82 12.44
C LEU A 58 -5.71 5.83 12.17
N GLU A 59 -6.10 7.03 11.76
CA GLU A 59 -5.20 8.15 11.53
C GLU A 59 -5.50 9.26 12.52
N GLN A 60 -4.46 9.79 13.15
CA GLN A 60 -4.50 10.96 14.00
C GLN A 60 -4.31 12.20 13.14
N ILE A 61 -5.27 13.13 13.16
CA ILE A 61 -5.03 14.46 12.63
C ILE A 61 -4.13 15.22 13.63
N PRO A 62 -2.97 15.77 13.21
CA PRO A 62 -2.07 16.46 14.11
C PRO A 62 -2.74 17.61 14.86
N ASN A 63 -2.35 17.81 16.12
CA ASN A 63 -2.87 18.86 17.01
C ASN A 63 -4.38 18.77 17.31
N GLN A 64 -5.01 17.63 17.05
CA GLN A 64 -6.40 17.35 17.41
C GLN A 64 -6.49 16.45 18.65
N ARG A 65 -7.73 16.19 19.09
CA ARG A 65 -7.98 15.24 20.17
C ARG A 65 -7.45 13.86 19.79
N GLN A 66 -6.82 13.20 20.77
CA GLN A 66 -6.17 11.92 20.57
C GLN A 66 -7.16 10.80 20.23
N CYS A 67 -6.88 10.04 19.17
CA CYS A 67 -7.76 9.02 18.61
C CYS A 67 -7.60 7.65 19.28
N TRP A 68 -6.40 7.32 19.72
CA TRP A 68 -6.10 6.12 20.50
C TRP A 68 -5.00 6.39 21.52
N ARG A 69 -4.89 5.56 22.55
CA ARG A 69 -3.79 5.60 23.51
C ARG A 69 -3.21 4.21 23.69
N GLU A 70 -1.90 4.08 23.58
CA GLU A 70 -1.20 2.88 24.03
C GLU A 70 -1.09 2.91 25.57
N GLN A 71 -1.48 1.81 26.21
CA GLN A 71 -1.37 1.60 27.64
C GLN A 71 -0.05 0.89 27.95
N ALA A 72 0.51 1.18 29.13
CA ALA A 72 1.70 0.50 29.61
C ALA A 72 1.47 -1.01 29.71
N GLY A 73 2.44 -1.81 29.25
CA GLY A 73 2.39 -3.27 29.27
C GLY A 73 3.28 -3.90 28.21
N ASN A 74 3.44 -5.22 28.28
CA ASN A 74 4.06 -6.00 27.21
C ASN A 74 3.25 -7.30 26.98
N PRO A 75 2.41 -7.36 25.92
CA PRO A 75 2.24 -6.32 24.90
C PRO A 75 1.40 -5.12 25.39
N ALA A 76 1.70 -3.93 24.90
CA ALA A 76 0.94 -2.71 25.18
C ALA A 76 -0.48 -2.84 24.64
N ALA A 77 -1.49 -2.64 25.50
CA ALA A 77 -2.89 -2.55 25.09
C ALA A 77 -3.14 -1.21 24.40
N VAL A 78 -4.11 -1.14 23.49
CA VAL A 78 -4.53 0.09 22.82
C VAL A 78 -5.92 0.47 23.32
N GLU A 79 -6.18 1.75 23.53
CA GLU A 79 -7.50 2.22 23.92
C GLU A 79 -8.05 3.11 22.82
N LEU A 80 -9.24 2.77 22.32
CA LEU A 80 -9.90 3.49 21.23
C LEU A 80 -10.66 4.72 21.75
N LEU A 81 -9.90 5.79 22.01
CA LEU A 81 -10.45 7.05 22.53
C LEU A 81 -11.49 7.68 21.61
N LEU A 82 -11.38 7.51 20.29
CA LEU A 82 -12.34 7.99 19.28
C LEU A 82 -13.79 7.52 19.52
N LEU A 83 -14.00 6.44 20.28
CA LEU A 83 -15.34 5.94 20.61
C LEU A 83 -16.06 6.77 21.67
N SER A 84 -15.36 7.71 22.32
CA SER A 84 -15.87 8.54 23.42
C SER A 84 -16.27 9.96 23.01
N PHE A 85 -16.16 10.30 21.71
CA PHE A 85 -16.48 11.63 21.20
C PHE A 85 -16.81 11.62 19.70
N ASP A 86 -17.34 12.73 19.18
CA ASP A 86 -17.45 12.94 17.74
C ASP A 86 -16.06 13.14 17.13
N PHE A 87 -15.55 12.10 16.49
CA PHE A 87 -14.20 12.08 15.93
C PHE A 87 -14.06 12.83 14.60
N THR A 88 -15.15 13.40 14.06
CA THR A 88 -15.14 14.13 12.79
C THR A 88 -14.11 15.26 12.82
N GLY A 89 -13.15 15.21 11.88
CA GLY A 89 -12.06 16.20 11.79
C GLY A 89 -10.89 15.98 12.75
N ALA A 90 -10.99 15.06 13.71
CA ALA A 90 -9.92 14.69 14.64
C ALA A 90 -9.24 13.37 14.28
N CYS A 91 -10.00 12.42 13.75
CA CYS A 91 -9.52 11.10 13.39
C CYS A 91 -10.02 10.71 11.99
N ASP A 92 -9.18 10.03 11.20
CA ASP A 92 -9.65 9.23 10.07
C ASP A 92 -9.75 7.77 10.49
N ARG A 93 -10.78 7.08 10.03
CA ARG A 93 -11.01 5.66 10.33
C ARG A 93 -11.32 4.92 9.04
N LYS A 94 -10.32 4.21 8.52
CA LYS A 94 -10.49 3.28 7.40
C LYS A 94 -10.85 1.92 7.93
N THR A 95 -11.90 1.31 7.41
CA THR A 95 -12.33 -0.05 7.78
C THR A 95 -11.73 -1.14 6.91
N ASP A 96 -10.76 -0.77 6.07
CA ASP A 96 -10.00 -1.64 5.18
C ASP A 96 -8.60 -1.05 4.91
N SER A 97 -7.88 -1.64 3.95
CA SER A 97 -6.55 -1.20 3.52
C SER A 97 -6.54 -0.23 2.34
N ASN A 98 -7.70 0.26 1.89
CA ASN A 98 -7.74 1.16 0.75
C ASN A 98 -6.96 2.45 1.06
N GLY A 99 -6.15 2.90 0.11
CA GLY A 99 -5.24 4.04 0.31
C GLY A 99 -3.94 3.68 1.05
N TYR A 100 -3.73 2.42 1.43
CA TYR A 100 -2.52 1.96 2.11
C TYR A 100 -1.83 0.79 1.43
N SER A 101 -0.52 0.79 1.50
CA SER A 101 0.33 -0.32 1.12
C SER A 101 1.51 -0.46 2.08
N VAL A 102 2.34 -1.48 1.86
CA VAL A 102 3.51 -1.78 2.70
C VAL A 102 4.75 -1.86 1.82
N ARG A 103 5.88 -1.40 2.36
CA ARG A 103 7.20 -1.66 1.79
C ARG A 103 7.87 -2.78 2.56
N VAL A 104 8.37 -3.78 1.86
CA VAL A 104 9.16 -4.86 2.44
C VAL A 104 10.50 -4.89 1.72
N ASN A 105 11.60 -4.80 2.48
CA ASN A 105 12.97 -4.77 1.93
C ASN A 105 13.17 -3.71 0.84
N GLY A 106 12.55 -2.54 1.00
CA GLY A 106 12.60 -1.44 0.02
C GLY A 106 11.72 -1.63 -1.21
N GLN A 107 11.07 -2.79 -1.38
CA GLN A 107 10.11 -3.03 -2.45
C GLN A 107 8.72 -2.62 -2.00
N ASP A 108 8.10 -1.72 -2.76
CA ASP A 108 6.67 -1.43 -2.63
C ASP A 108 5.83 -2.59 -3.17
N LEU A 109 4.86 -3.03 -2.36
CA LEU A 109 3.94 -4.10 -2.70
C LEU A 109 2.56 -3.59 -3.15
N GLY A 110 2.28 -2.29 -3.12
CA GLY A 110 0.94 -1.70 -3.17
C GLY A 110 0.10 -1.99 -4.41
N VAL A 111 0.72 -2.15 -5.59
CA VAL A 111 -0.03 -2.45 -6.83
C VAL A 111 -0.43 -3.93 -6.92
N GLN A 112 0.43 -4.82 -6.40
CA GLN A 112 0.29 -6.26 -6.60
C GLN A 112 -0.25 -6.97 -5.38
N TYR A 113 -0.18 -6.35 -4.20
CA TYR A 113 -0.58 -6.93 -2.94
C TYR A 113 -1.50 -5.99 -2.18
N ARG A 114 -2.47 -6.59 -1.50
CA ARG A 114 -3.36 -5.92 -0.55
C ARG A 114 -3.05 -6.40 0.86
N LEU A 115 -3.24 -5.53 1.85
CA LEU A 115 -3.16 -5.91 3.25
C LEU A 115 -4.42 -6.67 3.66
N GLU A 116 -4.26 -7.77 4.40
CA GLU A 116 -5.36 -8.53 4.99
C GLU A 116 -4.97 -9.09 6.36
N ILE A 117 -5.94 -9.21 7.26
CA ILE A 117 -5.77 -9.94 8.51
C ILE A 117 -6.31 -11.35 8.34
N SER A 118 -5.56 -12.34 8.81
CA SER A 118 -6.00 -13.74 8.78
C SER A 118 -5.36 -14.54 9.90
N THR A 119 -6.03 -15.61 10.33
CA THR A 119 -5.48 -16.54 11.32
C THR A 119 -4.56 -17.54 10.64
N ARG A 120 -3.36 -17.73 11.19
CA ARG A 120 -2.42 -18.78 10.80
C ARG A 120 -1.90 -19.46 12.06
N GLN A 121 -2.05 -20.79 12.13
CA GLN A 121 -1.60 -21.57 13.30
C GLN A 121 -2.13 -21.00 14.64
N ASN A 122 -3.43 -20.65 14.65
CA ASN A 122 -4.10 -20.07 15.82
C ASN A 122 -3.60 -18.68 16.27
N GLU A 123 -2.73 -18.04 15.49
CA GLU A 123 -2.24 -16.68 15.69
C GLU A 123 -2.89 -15.74 14.66
N LEU A 124 -3.32 -14.56 15.10
CA LEU A 124 -3.79 -13.52 14.19
C LEU A 124 -2.57 -12.82 13.56
N VAL A 125 -2.58 -12.65 12.25
CA VAL A 125 -1.42 -12.12 11.53
C VAL A 125 -1.90 -11.13 10.46
N LEU A 126 -1.16 -10.02 10.33
CA LEU A 126 -1.27 -9.12 9.18
C LEU A 126 -0.44 -9.67 8.03
N PHE A 127 -1.07 -9.86 6.88
CA PHE A 127 -0.47 -10.38 5.66
C PHE A 127 -0.52 -9.35 4.53
N ALA A 128 0.46 -9.42 3.63
CA ALA A 128 0.30 -8.96 2.25
C ALA A 128 -0.14 -10.15 1.40
N ARG A 129 -1.33 -10.07 0.78
CA ARG A 129 -1.83 -11.07 -0.17
C ARG A 129 -1.80 -10.50 -1.57
N HIS A 130 -1.27 -11.26 -2.52
CA HIS A 130 -1.30 -10.87 -3.92
C HIS A 130 -2.75 -10.72 -4.42
N THR A 131 -3.02 -9.65 -5.17
CA THR A 131 -4.38 -9.19 -5.48
C THR A 131 -5.05 -10.05 -6.55
N ARG A 132 -4.27 -10.55 -7.53
CA ARG A 132 -4.78 -11.32 -8.68
C ARG A 132 -4.56 -12.82 -8.53
N ASP A 133 -3.30 -13.23 -8.42
CA ASP A 133 -2.90 -14.61 -8.20
C ASP A 133 -3.00 -14.99 -6.72
N ARG A 134 -3.90 -15.91 -6.38
CA ARG A 134 -4.10 -16.42 -5.02
C ARG A 134 -3.30 -17.69 -4.71
N ALA A 135 -2.65 -18.29 -5.71
CA ALA A 135 -1.74 -19.42 -5.51
C ALA A 135 -0.41 -18.96 -4.88
N LEU A 136 -0.05 -17.69 -5.09
CA LEU A 136 1.11 -17.09 -4.43
C LEU A 136 0.95 -17.06 -2.91
N ARG A 137 2.05 -17.35 -2.21
CA ARG A 137 2.09 -17.37 -0.76
C ARG A 137 1.83 -15.98 -0.20
N ARG A 138 0.96 -15.89 0.81
CA ARG A 138 0.80 -14.69 1.63
C ARG A 138 2.09 -14.39 2.39
N LEU A 139 2.49 -13.13 2.38
CA LEU A 139 3.66 -12.66 3.11
C LEU A 139 3.24 -12.22 4.52
N LYS A 140 3.80 -12.85 5.57
CA LYS A 140 3.59 -12.42 6.97
C LYS A 140 4.31 -11.09 7.16
N LEU A 141 3.58 -10.08 7.65
CA LEU A 141 4.11 -8.74 7.91
C LEU A 141 4.31 -8.50 9.40
N ALA A 142 3.25 -8.71 10.19
CA ALA A 142 3.26 -8.43 11.63
C ALA A 142 2.26 -9.31 12.38
N VAL A 143 2.48 -9.43 13.69
CA VAL A 143 1.55 -10.05 14.66
C VAL A 143 1.04 -8.92 15.55
N PRO A 144 -0.25 -8.90 15.92
CA PRO A 144 -0.75 -7.83 16.75
C PRO A 144 -0.31 -7.99 18.20
N THR A 145 -0.22 -6.87 18.89
CA THR A 145 0.12 -6.71 20.29
C THR A 145 -1.06 -6.11 21.06
N GLY A 146 -1.30 -6.60 22.26
CA GLY A 146 -2.25 -6.02 23.22
C GLY A 146 -3.72 -6.11 22.80
N ALA A 147 -4.58 -5.45 23.57
CA ALA A 147 -6.02 -5.36 23.31
C ALA A 147 -6.44 -3.89 23.08
N PRO A 148 -7.24 -3.56 22.04
CA PRO A 148 -7.51 -4.41 20.90
C PRO A 148 -6.20 -4.68 20.16
N MET A 149 -6.17 -5.80 19.47
CA MET A 149 -5.02 -6.30 18.72
C MET A 149 -4.52 -5.28 17.71
N ALA A 150 -3.47 -4.54 18.05
CA ALA A 150 -2.88 -3.47 17.23
C ALA A 150 -1.51 -3.89 16.68
N PHE A 151 -1.07 -3.29 15.59
CA PHE A 151 0.18 -3.65 14.92
C PHE A 151 1.14 -2.44 14.91
N CYS A 152 2.00 -2.30 15.93
CA CYS A 152 2.79 -1.07 16.12
C CYS A 152 4.18 -1.05 15.45
N GLU A 153 4.71 -2.20 15.00
CA GLU A 153 6.14 -2.34 14.61
C GLU A 153 6.40 -2.42 13.10
N PHE A 154 5.51 -1.91 12.24
CA PHE A 154 5.70 -2.00 10.78
C PHE A 154 5.32 -0.73 10.04
N SER A 155 5.97 -0.48 8.89
CA SER A 155 5.80 0.76 8.13
C SER A 155 4.72 0.65 7.06
N LEU A 156 3.69 1.48 7.18
CA LEU A 156 2.72 1.73 6.12
C LEU A 156 3.16 2.88 5.20
N ILE A 157 2.70 2.84 3.97
CA ILE A 157 2.81 3.93 3.01
C ILE A 157 1.42 4.23 2.42
N LEU A 158 1.18 5.48 2.05
CA LEU A 158 -0.02 5.84 1.30
C LEU A 158 0.10 5.28 -0.12
N ALA A 159 -0.89 4.49 -0.55
CA ALA A 159 -1.01 4.04 -1.93
C ALA A 159 -1.50 5.23 -2.77
N GLY A 160 -0.63 5.77 -3.62
CA GLY A 160 -0.99 6.86 -4.54
C GLY A 160 -2.19 6.50 -5.40
N ASN A 161 -3.10 7.46 -5.58
CA ASN A 161 -4.29 7.36 -6.43
C ASN A 161 -3.93 7.74 -7.87
#